data_AF-A0A3B3YXM1-F1
#
_entry.id   AF-A0A3B3YXM1-F1
#
_cell.length_a   1.000
_cell.length_b   1.000
_cell.length_c   1.000
_cell.angle_alpha   90.00
_cell.angle_beta   90.00
_cell.angle_gamma   90.00
#
_symmetry.space_group_name_H-M   'P 1'
#
loop_
_entity.id
_entity.type
_entity.pdbx_description
1 polymer ?
#
loop_
_entity_poly.entity_id
_entity_poly.type
_entity_poly.pdbx_seq_one_letter_code
_entity_poly.pdbx_strand_id
1 'polypeptide(L)' 'MNGRLIVLGLLIICIAAGKKLSIFLFIFACTFNVIPVCGSNGQSYGNECLLCREIETNKEILVAKDGTC' A
#
# COMPACT_ATOMS: atom_id res chain seq x y z
N MET A 1 -19.14 -14.45 -26.32
CA MET A 1 -20.10 -13.50 -25.68
C MET A 1 -20.25 -13.71 -24.18
N ASN A 2 -19.93 -14.90 -23.64
CA ASN A 2 -20.10 -15.19 -22.20
C ASN A 2 -19.03 -14.53 -21.29
N GLY A 3 -17.80 -14.33 -21.79
CA GLY A 3 -16.72 -13.71 -21.00
C GLY A 3 -16.94 -12.24 -20.66
N ARG A 4 -17.55 -11.45 -21.57
CA ARG A 4 -17.82 -10.03 -21.33
C ARG A 4 -18.86 -9.84 -20.23
N LEU A 5 -19.87 -10.70 -20.16
CA LEU A 5 -20.89 -10.67 -19.11
C LEU A 5 -20.33 -11.09 -17.74
N ILE A 6 -19.40 -12.06 -17.71
CA ILE A 6 -18.68 -12.46 -16.48
C ILE A 6 -17.80 -11.31 -15.97
N VAL A 7 -17.06 -10.64 -16.86
CA VAL A 7 -16.20 -9.49 -16.50
C VAL A 7 -17.03 -8.32 -15.98
N LEU A 8 -18.15 -7.97 -16.65
CA LEU A 8 -19.06 -6.94 -16.17
C LEU A 8 -19.67 -7.31 -14.80
N GLY A 9 -20.04 -8.58 -14.59
CA GLY A 9 -20.57 -9.08 -13.32
C GLY A 9 -19.56 -8.96 -12.18
N LEU A 10 -18.30 -9.35 -12.39
CA LEU A 10 -17.24 -9.21 -11.40
C LEU A 10 -16.96 -7.73 -11.07
N LEU A 11 -16.96 -6.85 -12.08
CA LEU A 11 -16.76 -5.41 -11.87
C LEU A 11 -17.86 -4.81 -10.96
N ILE A 12 -19.12 -5.17 -11.21
CA ILE A 12 -20.27 -4.71 -10.43
C ILE A 12 -20.21 -5.23 -8.99
N ILE A 13 -19.86 -6.51 -8.79
CA ILE A 13 -19.68 -7.10 -7.46
C ILE A 13 -18.60 -6.35 -6.67
N CYS A 14 -17.50 -5.96 -7.31
CA CYS A 14 -16.42 -5.23 -6.66
C CYS A 14 -16.81 -3.79 -6.28
N ILE A 15 -17.60 -3.11 -7.12
CA ILE A 15 -18.12 -1.76 -6.82
C ILE A 15 -19.10 -1.81 -5.64
N ALA A 16 -19.99 -2.82 -5.61
CA ALA A 16 -21.01 -2.97 -4.57
C ALA A 16 -20.46 -3.46 -3.22
N ALA A 17 -19.41 -4.28 -3.22
CA ALA A 17 -18.85 -4.84 -2.00
C ALA A 17 -17.90 -3.88 -1.24
N GLY A 18 -17.63 -2.68 -1.77
CA GLY A 18 -16.64 -1.74 -1.19
C GLY A 18 -15.22 -2.32 -1.10
N LYS A 19 -15.01 -3.52 -1.64
CA LYS A 19 -13.69 -4.14 -1.76
C LYS A 19 -13.04 -3.39 -2.89
N LYS A 20 -12.03 -2.56 -2.58
CA LYS A 20 -11.11 -2.00 -3.57
C LYS A 20 -10.85 -3.08 -4.60
N LEU A 21 -11.42 -2.89 -5.79
CA LEU A 21 -11.45 -3.86 -6.86
C LEU A 21 -10.01 -4.35 -7.06
N SER A 22 -9.76 -5.61 -6.69
CA SER A 22 -8.50 -6.30 -6.89
C SER A 22 -8.34 -6.62 -8.39
N ILE A 23 -8.27 -5.57 -9.19
CA ILE A 23 -7.87 -5.57 -10.61
C ILE A 23 -6.72 -4.58 -10.87
N PHE A 24 -6.28 -3.85 -9.84
CA PHE A 24 -4.88 -3.46 -9.76
C PHE A 24 -4.26 -4.36 -8.71
N LEU A 25 -3.53 -5.35 -9.17
CA LEU A 25 -2.49 -6.00 -8.40
C LEU A 25 -1.74 -4.89 -7.63
N PHE A 26 -1.93 -4.79 -6.31
CA PHE A 26 -1.20 -3.84 -5.49
C PHE A 26 0.23 -4.39 -5.35
N ILE A 27 1.01 -4.35 -6.43
CA ILE A 27 2.46 -4.35 -6.31
C ILE A 27 2.77 -3.03 -5.62
N PHE A 28 2.84 -3.05 -4.29
CA PHE A 28 3.41 -1.96 -3.52
C PHE A 28 4.93 -2.02 -3.66
N ALA A 29 5.41 -1.63 -4.84
CA ALA A 29 6.83 -1.50 -5.12
C ALA A 29 7.30 -0.13 -4.64
N CYS A 30 8.27 -0.14 -3.74
CA CYS A 30 9.03 1.06 -3.42
C CYS A 30 10.15 1.23 -4.43
N THR A 31 10.37 2.47 -4.83
CA THR A 31 11.56 2.85 -5.58
C THR A 31 12.82 2.58 -4.75
N PHE A 32 13.95 2.32 -5.42
CA PHE A 32 15.25 2.07 -4.77
C PHE A 32 15.93 3.35 -4.26
N ASN A 33 15.19 4.46 -4.12
CA ASN A 33 15.73 5.68 -3.53
C ASN A 33 15.94 5.45 -2.02
N VAL A 34 17.18 5.58 -1.56
CA VAL A 34 17.52 5.45 -0.14
C VAL A 34 17.52 6.85 0.45
N ILE A 35 16.37 7.26 0.99
CA ILE A 35 16.16 8.55 1.66
C ILE A 35 15.63 8.20 3.06
N PRO A 36 16.52 7.95 4.03
CA PRO A 36 16.12 7.36 5.29
C PRO A 36 15.19 8.26 6.10
N VAL A 37 14.27 7.65 6.83
CA VAL A 37 13.34 8.32 7.76
C VAL A 37 13.26 7.57 9.09
N CYS A 38 13.00 8.30 10.17
CA CYS A 38 12.78 7.75 11.49
C CYS A 38 11.28 7.64 11.73
N GLY A 39 10.77 6.44 12.05
CA GLY A 39 9.37 6.23 12.39
C GLY A 39 9.05 6.67 13.83
N SER A 40 7.78 6.96 14.11
CA SER A 40 7.28 7.29 15.45
C SER A 40 7.47 6.15 16.47
N ASN A 41 7.74 4.94 15.97
CA ASN A 41 8.10 3.76 16.75
C ASN A 41 9.61 3.65 17.06
N GLY A 42 10.42 4.64 16.67
CA GLY A 42 11.87 4.65 16.88
C GLY A 42 12.65 3.75 15.93
N GLN A 43 12.04 3.23 14.86
CA GLN A 43 12.72 2.43 13.85
C GLN A 43 13.10 3.26 12.62
N SER A 44 14.28 2.99 12.06
CA SER A 44 14.76 3.62 10.83
C SER A 44 14.27 2.84 9.60
N TYR A 45 13.73 3.56 8.62
CA TYR A 45 13.26 2.99 7.35
C TYR A 45 14.11 3.54 6.20
N GLY A 46 14.42 2.69 5.21
CA GLY A 46 15.27 3.07 4.08
C GLY A 46 14.67 4.16 3.18
N ASN A 47 13.35 4.29 3.20
CA ASN A 47 12.60 5.42 2.68
C ASN A 47 11.17 5.45 3.24
N GLU A 48 10.47 6.57 3.00
CA GLU A 48 9.07 6.76 3.39
C GLU A 48 8.14 5.69 2.82
N CYS A 49 8.37 5.20 1.60
CA CYS A 49 7.56 4.11 1.04
C CYS A 49 7.72 2.81 1.85
N LEU A 50 8.93 2.47 2.27
CA LEU A 50 9.17 1.29 3.12
C LEU A 50 8.52 1.44 4.50
N LEU A 51 8.45 2.66 5.05
CA LEU A 51 7.66 2.94 6.25
C LEU A 51 6.17 2.70 5.99
N CYS A 52 5.63 3.21 4.88
CA CYS A 52 4.23 3.03 4.49
C CYS A 52 3.84 1.55 4.30
N ARG A 53 4.77 0.68 3.91
CA ARG A 53 4.53 -0.77 3.84
C ARG A 53 4.25 -1.36 5.23
N GLU A 54 4.93 -0.86 6.26
CA GLU A 54 4.78 -1.34 7.64
C GLU A 54 3.48 -0.85 8.29
N ILE A 55 2.81 0.16 7.71
CA ILE A 55 1.51 0.64 8.19
C ILE A 55 0.42 -0.44 8.03
N GLU A 56 0.62 -1.41 7.12
CA GLU A 56 -0.29 -2.55 6.94
C GLU A 56 -0.25 -3.53 8.12
N THR A 57 0.88 -3.63 8.82
CA THR A 57 1.06 -4.47 10.02
C THR A 57 0.85 -3.70 11.32
N ASN A 58 1.09 -2.38 11.34
CA ASN A 58 1.03 -1.57 12.54
C ASN A 58 0.37 -0.20 12.26
N LYS A 59 -0.86 -0.02 12.73
CA LYS A 59 -1.79 1.01 12.22
C LYS A 59 -1.39 2.47 12.43
N GLU A 60 -0.31 2.79 13.16
CA GLU A 60 -0.02 4.16 13.59
C GLU A 60 1.48 4.53 13.57
N ILE A 61 2.22 4.10 12.55
CA ILE A 61 3.60 4.56 12.34
C ILE A 61 3.59 5.79 11.44
N LEU A 62 4.07 6.92 11.97
CA LEU A 62 4.27 8.18 11.25
C LEU A 62 5.76 8.45 11.09
N VAL A 63 6.14 9.33 10.17
CA VAL A 63 7.51 9.88 10.13
C VAL A 63 7.68 10.81 11.33
N ALA A 64 8.66 10.50 12.19
CA ALA A 64 9.07 11.34 13.33
C ALA A 64 10.08 12.40 12.90
N LYS A 65 11.06 12.04 12.06
CA LYS A 65 12.03 12.97 11.46
C LYS A 65 12.62 12.39 10.17
N ASP A 66 13.22 13.27 9.38
CA ASP A 66 14.11 12.90 8.29
C ASP A 66 15.41 12.29 8.83
N GLY A 67 16.00 11.37 8.06
CA GLY A 67 17.19 10.62 8.45
C GLY A 67 16.88 9.45 9.37
N THR A 68 17.92 8.68 9.72
CA THR A 68 17.78 7.56 10.64
C THR A 68 17.47 8.04 12.07
N CYS A 69 16.71 7.26 12.82
CA CYS A 69 16.84 7.23 14.28
C CYS A 69 18.28 6.79 14.60
#